data_AF-A0A7J2RIE9-F1
#
_entry.id   AF-A0A7J2RIE9-F1
#
_cell.length_a   1.000
_cell.length_b   1.000
_cell.length_c   1.000
_cell.angle_alpha   90.00
_cell.angle_beta   90.00
_cell.angle_gamma   90.00
#
_symmetry.space_group_name_H-M   'P 1'
#
loop_
_entity.id
_entity.type
_entity.pdbx_description
1 polymer ?
#
loop_
_entity_poly.entity_id
_entity_poly.type
_entity_poly.pdbx_seq_one_letter_code
_entity_poly.pdbx_strand_id
1 'polypeptide(L)'
;MSLKKNFEEVNVSFPGLRPWQEGFDHFWGKCANKNLIGVKISTGSGKTLIALLILAEGLKKHKKCVYLTHTSQLMDRICKEAQKLNLNYAKFGGAKDKTGVLYRRRQDDLLDYNRGNKILISKSRRFFKNQRFS
;
A
#
# COMPACT_ATOMS: atom_id res chain seq x y z
N MET A 1 10.79 3.46 13.60
CA MET A 1 9.36 3.35 13.97
C MET A 1 8.96 1.89 13.81
N SER A 2 8.24 1.33 14.78
CA SER A 2 7.81 -0.07 14.77
C SER A 2 6.55 -0.24 13.91
N LEU A 3 6.56 -1.23 13.03
CA LEU A 3 5.42 -1.71 12.27
C LEU A 3 4.35 -2.33 13.17
N LYS A 4 4.73 -2.92 14.32
CA LYS A 4 3.77 -3.40 15.32
C LYS A 4 2.92 -2.26 15.89
N LYS A 5 3.55 -1.14 16.25
CA LYS A 5 2.82 0.06 16.66
C LYS A 5 1.88 0.56 15.55
N ASN A 6 2.35 0.60 14.30
CA ASN A 6 1.48 0.96 13.18
C ASN A 6 0.30 -0.01 13.03
N PHE A 7 0.54 -1.31 13.21
CA PHE A 7 -0.50 -2.33 13.14
C PHE A 7 -1.58 -2.08 14.20
N GLU A 8 -1.20 -1.86 15.46
CA GLU A 8 -2.16 -1.60 16.55
C GLU A 8 -3.04 -0.37 16.29
N GLU A 9 -2.49 0.68 15.67
CA GLU A 9 -3.24 1.90 15.38
C GLU A 9 -4.23 1.79 14.21
N VAL A 10 -3.90 0.96 13.20
CA VAL A 10 -4.68 0.90 11.95
C VAL A 10 -5.50 -0.38 11.82
N ASN A 11 -5.18 -1.42 12.59
CA ASN A 11 -5.84 -2.72 12.49
C ASN A 11 -7.30 -2.65 12.93
N VAL A 12 -8.19 -3.17 12.07
CA VAL A 12 -9.63 -3.30 12.36
C VAL A 12 -10.03 -4.77 12.53
N SER A 13 -9.35 -5.70 11.84
CA SER A 13 -9.90 -7.06 11.67
C SER A 13 -8.86 -8.19 11.65
N PHE A 14 -7.56 -7.91 11.59
CA PHE A 14 -6.56 -8.98 11.65
C PHE A 14 -6.45 -9.51 13.08
N PRO A 15 -6.28 -10.84 13.25
CA PRO A 15 -6.16 -11.46 14.57
C PRO A 15 -4.84 -11.12 15.28
N GLY A 16 -3.82 -10.64 14.54
CA GLY A 16 -2.51 -10.31 15.07
C GLY A 16 -1.41 -10.45 14.02
N LEU A 17 -0.18 -10.10 14.42
CA LEU A 17 1.03 -10.39 13.64
C LEU A 17 1.46 -11.84 13.86
N ARG A 18 1.95 -12.46 12.79
CA ARG A 18 2.54 -13.80 12.83
C ARG A 18 4.02 -13.72 13.28
N PRO A 19 4.62 -14.81 13.77
CA PRO A 19 6.00 -14.78 14.27
C PRO A 19 7.02 -14.18 13.29
N TRP A 20 6.94 -14.51 11.99
CA TRP A 20 7.86 -13.95 11.01
C TRP A 20 7.64 -12.44 10.77
N GLN A 21 6.41 -11.94 10.96
CA GLN A 21 6.07 -10.52 10.82
C GLN A 21 6.59 -9.72 12.01
N GLU A 22 6.54 -10.30 13.22
CA GLU A 22 7.19 -9.73 14.40
C GLU A 22 8.72 -9.71 14.26
N GLY A 23 9.29 -10.80 13.74
CA GLY A 23 10.72 -10.84 13.38
C GLY A 23 11.08 -9.79 12.33
N PHE A 24 10.21 -9.58 11.34
CA PHE A 24 10.39 -8.52 10.34
C PHE A 24 10.27 -7.12 10.95
N ASP A 25 9.37 -6.89 11.92
CA ASP A 25 9.29 -5.61 12.64
C ASP A 25 10.60 -5.30 13.37
N HIS A 26 11.20 -6.29 14.03
CA HIS A 26 12.48 -6.12 14.70
C HIS A 26 13.61 -5.74 13.72
N PHE A 27 13.69 -6.45 12.58
CA PHE A 27 14.59 -6.10 11.49
C PHE A 27 14.33 -4.67 10.99
N TRP A 28 13.06 -4.34 10.71
CA TRP A 28 12.65 -3.05 10.19
C TRP A 28 12.99 -1.89 11.12
N GLY A 29 12.87 -2.09 12.45
CA GLY A 29 13.23 -1.09 13.45
C GLY A 29 14.73 -0.76 13.47
N LYS A 30 15.59 -1.76 13.20
CA LYS A 30 17.06 -1.64 13.22
C LYS A 30 17.68 -1.34 11.86
N CYS A 31 16.95 -1.59 10.77
CA CYS A 31 17.44 -1.42 9.41
C CYS A 31 17.73 0.06 9.11
N ALA A 32 19.01 0.40 8.98
CA ALA A 32 19.47 1.76 8.70
C ALA A 32 19.07 2.24 7.29
N ASN A 33 19.14 1.34 6.30
CA ASN A 33 18.83 1.66 4.91
C ASN A 33 17.59 0.91 4.42
N LYS A 34 16.52 1.65 4.14
CA LYS A 34 15.22 1.13 3.70
C LYS A 34 14.94 1.40 2.22
N ASN A 35 15.97 1.74 1.44
CA ASN A 35 15.81 2.07 0.01
C ASN A 35 15.39 0.85 -0.82
N LEU A 36 15.92 -0.33 -0.50
CA LEU A 36 15.58 -1.58 -1.15
C LEU A 36 15.63 -2.73 -0.15
N ILE A 37 14.49 -3.41 0.03
CA ILE A 37 14.37 -4.58 0.90
C ILE A 37 13.71 -5.69 0.10
N GLY A 38 14.44 -6.79 -0.10
CA GLY A 38 13.92 -8.01 -0.70
C GLY A 38 13.36 -8.94 0.38
N VAL A 39 12.15 -9.47 0.16
CA VAL A 39 11.50 -10.41 1.08
C VAL A 39 11.19 -11.71 0.35
N LYS A 40 11.90 -12.80 0.69
CA LYS A 40 11.70 -14.13 0.12
C LYS A 40 11.03 -15.05 1.14
N ILE A 41 9.71 -15.22 1.00
CA ILE A 41 8.89 -16.07 1.88
C ILE A 41 7.75 -16.70 1.04
N SER A 42 7.28 -17.88 1.43
CA SER A 42 6.19 -18.62 0.77
C SER A 42 4.89 -17.83 0.64
N THR A 43 4.04 -18.18 -0.32
CA THR A 43 2.67 -17.61 -0.45
C THR A 43 1.82 -17.95 0.78
N GLY A 44 0.78 -17.17 1.04
CA GLY A 44 -0.10 -17.38 2.22
C GLY A 44 0.49 -16.97 3.57
N SER A 45 1.79 -16.66 3.65
CA SER A 45 2.48 -16.19 4.86
C SER A 45 2.05 -14.82 5.39
N GLY A 46 1.38 -13.98 4.60
CA GLY A 46 0.96 -12.64 5.02
C GLY A 46 1.90 -11.50 4.62
N LYS A 47 2.69 -11.66 3.54
CA LYS A 47 3.58 -10.59 3.03
C LYS A 47 2.86 -9.27 2.74
N THR A 48 1.61 -9.36 2.26
CA THR A 48 0.77 -8.19 1.95
C THR A 48 0.55 -7.30 3.18
N LEU A 49 0.35 -7.90 4.36
CA LEU A 49 0.17 -7.15 5.61
C LEU A 49 1.41 -6.30 5.92
N ILE A 50 2.60 -6.90 5.86
CA ILE A 50 3.86 -6.16 6.06
C ILE A 50 4.01 -5.01 5.05
N ALA A 51 3.77 -5.28 3.77
CA ALA A 51 3.84 -4.24 2.75
C ALA A 51 2.87 -3.08 3.05
N LEU A 52 1.64 -3.37 3.48
CA LEU A 52 0.67 -2.33 3.84
C LEU A 52 1.07 -1.56 5.11
N LEU A 53 1.69 -2.21 6.10
CA LEU A 53 2.20 -1.52 7.30
C LEU A 53 3.37 -0.60 7.00
N ILE A 54 4.24 -0.98 6.04
CA ILE A 54 5.30 -0.09 5.53
C ILE A 54 4.69 1.13 4.85
N LEU A 55 3.64 0.95 4.05
CA LEU A 55 2.94 2.06 3.40
C LEU A 55 2.21 2.94 4.41
N ALA A 56 1.62 2.36 5.47
CA ALA A 56 1.02 3.10 6.57
C ALA A 56 2.05 3.99 7.29
N GLU A 57 3.27 3.48 7.53
CA GLU A 57 4.38 4.31 8.04
C GLU A 57 4.72 5.47 7.08
N GLY A 58 4.71 5.19 5.78
CA GLY A 58 4.95 6.20 4.74
C GLY A 58 3.89 7.31 4.75
N LEU A 59 2.61 6.95 4.86
CA LEU A 59 1.51 7.91 4.96
C LEU A 59 1.64 8.82 6.19
N LYS A 60 2.03 8.27 7.35
CA LYS A 60 2.28 9.07 8.56
C LYS A 60 3.40 10.12 8.40
N LYS A 61 4.26 9.92 7.40
CA LYS A 61 5.34 10.85 7.03
C LYS A 61 4.99 11.66 5.78
N HIS A 62 3.73 11.68 5.38
CA HIS A 62 3.21 12.33 4.16
C HIS A 62 4.00 11.94 2.89
N LYS A 63 4.47 10.69 2.81
CA LYS A 63 5.14 10.18 1.62
C LYS A 63 4.13 9.68 0.60
N LYS A 64 4.47 9.84 -0.69
CA LYS A 64 3.73 9.23 -1.79
C LYS A 64 3.91 7.70 -1.73
N CYS A 65 2.83 6.98 -1.49
CA CYS A 65 2.84 5.54 -1.26
C CYS A 65 2.14 4.80 -2.40
N VAL A 66 2.84 3.86 -3.05
CA VAL A 66 2.29 3.07 -4.16
C VAL A 66 2.45 1.58 -3.85
N TYR A 67 1.37 0.82 -4.00
CA TYR A 67 1.39 -0.64 -4.04
C TYR A 67 1.22 -1.10 -5.49
N LEU A 68 2.26 -1.73 -6.05
CA LEU A 68 2.22 -2.30 -7.39
C LEU A 68 1.93 -3.80 -7.37
N THR A 69 1.07 -4.25 -8.28
CA THR A 69 0.73 -5.67 -8.47
C THR A 69 0.65 -6.05 -9.95
N HIS A 70 0.44 -7.33 -10.26
CA HIS A 70 0.44 -7.84 -11.64
C HIS A 70 -0.97 -7.96 -12.23
N THR A 71 -1.98 -8.31 -11.42
CA THR A 71 -3.33 -8.63 -11.91
C THR A 71 -4.41 -7.82 -11.21
N SER A 72 -5.58 -7.69 -11.86
CA SER A 72 -6.72 -7.00 -11.24
C SER A 72 -7.25 -7.77 -10.03
N GLN A 73 -7.24 -9.11 -10.08
CA GLN A 73 -7.67 -9.97 -8.97
C GLN A 73 -6.79 -9.77 -7.73
N LEU A 74 -5.46 -9.65 -7.91
CA LEU A 74 -4.55 -9.35 -6.80
C LEU A 74 -4.78 -7.94 -6.26
N MET A 75 -5.02 -6.96 -7.15
CA MET A 75 -5.34 -5.59 -6.76
C MET A 75 -6.58 -5.55 -5.86
N ASP A 76 -7.64 -6.27 -6.21
CA ASP A 76 -8.86 -6.35 -5.41
C ASP A 76 -8.62 -7.00 -4.04
N ARG A 77 -7.79 -8.06 -3.99
CA ARG A 77 -7.38 -8.68 -2.72
C ARG A 77 -6.61 -7.70 -1.83
N ILE A 78 -5.65 -6.95 -2.39
CA ILE A 78 -4.87 -5.96 -1.64
C ILE A 78 -5.79 -4.85 -1.09
N CYS A 79 -6.78 -4.42 -1.87
CA CYS A 79 -7.75 -3.43 -1.42
C CYS A 79 -8.58 -3.91 -0.22
N LYS A 80 -9.01 -5.19 -0.22
CA LYS A 80 -9.70 -5.79 0.93
C LYS A 80 -8.80 -5.84 2.17
N GLU A 81 -7.53 -6.17 2.00
CA GLU A 81 -6.56 -6.19 3.11
C GLU A 81 -6.29 -4.77 3.64
N ALA A 82 -6.24 -3.75 2.76
CA ALA A 82 -6.13 -2.35 3.16
C ALA A 82 -7.35 -1.85 3.94
N GLN A 83 -8.57 -2.31 3.56
CA GLN A 83 -9.80 -2.02 4.32
C GLN A 83 -9.75 -2.60 5.74
N LYS A 84 -9.25 -3.83 5.90
CA LYS A 84 -9.04 -4.44 7.22
C LYS A 84 -8.02 -3.70 8.09
N LEU A 85 -7.24 -2.79 7.50
CA LEU A 85 -6.27 -1.92 8.17
C LEU A 85 -6.71 -0.45 8.19
N ASN A 86 -7.98 -0.11 7.95
CA ASN A 86 -8.47 1.28 7.90
C ASN A 86 -7.58 2.24 7.08
N LEU A 87 -6.92 1.75 6.03
CA LEU A 87 -5.99 2.57 5.25
C LEU A 87 -6.74 3.30 4.14
N ASN A 88 -6.44 4.59 3.98
CA ASN A 88 -6.90 5.36 2.83
C ASN A 88 -6.18 4.90 1.57
N TYR A 89 -6.92 4.41 0.59
CA TYR A 89 -6.36 4.00 -0.70
C TYR A 89 -7.24 4.37 -1.89
N ALA A 90 -6.64 4.44 -3.07
CA ALA A 90 -7.31 4.55 -4.36
C ALA A 90 -6.83 3.48 -5.32
N LYS A 91 -7.77 2.93 -6.11
CA LYS A 91 -7.44 2.02 -7.22
C LYS A 91 -7.10 2.82 -8.46
N PHE A 92 -5.90 2.61 -9.01
CA PHE A 92 -5.46 3.24 -10.24
C PHE A 92 -5.35 2.20 -11.36
N GLY A 93 -6.14 2.37 -12.42
CA GLY A 93 -6.05 1.51 -13.59
C GLY A 93 -7.37 1.07 -14.23
N GLY A 94 -8.51 1.72 -13.96
CA GLY A 94 -9.80 1.43 -14.59
C GLY A 94 -10.43 2.68 -15.24
N ALA A 95 -10.94 2.49 -16.46
CA ALA A 95 -11.58 3.45 -17.38
C ALA A 95 -10.73 4.67 -17.80
N LYS A 96 -10.40 4.69 -19.10
CA LYS A 96 -10.03 5.93 -19.83
C LYS A 96 -11.26 6.82 -20.04
N ASP A 97 -12.44 6.29 -19.72
CA ASP A 97 -13.76 6.81 -20.08
C ASP A 97 -14.53 7.28 -18.84
N LYS A 98 -13.82 7.66 -17.75
CA LYS A 98 -14.48 8.27 -16.59
C LYS A 98 -14.78 9.72 -16.94
N THR A 99 -16.05 10.05 -17.11
CA THR A 99 -16.56 11.42 -17.27
C THR A 99 -17.30 11.86 -16.01
N GLY A 100 -17.54 13.16 -15.88
CA GLY A 100 -18.34 13.72 -14.80
C GLY A 100 -17.78 13.46 -13.38
N VAL A 101 -18.62 12.93 -12.49
CA VAL A 101 -18.30 12.72 -11.07
C VAL A 101 -17.15 11.72 -10.87
N LEU A 102 -17.09 10.69 -11.70
CA LEU A 102 -16.05 9.65 -11.62
C LEU A 102 -14.66 10.18 -12.01
N TYR A 103 -14.62 11.20 -12.89
CA TYR A 103 -13.38 11.90 -13.23
C TYR A 103 -12.90 12.76 -12.05
N ARG A 104 -13.78 13.58 -11.48
CA ARG A 104 -13.47 14.44 -10.33
C ARG A 104 -12.93 13.64 -9.14
N ARG A 105 -13.63 12.57 -8.76
CA ARG A 105 -13.16 11.66 -7.69
C ARG A 105 -11.75 11.11 -7.94
N ARG A 106 -11.43 10.80 -9.20
CA ARG A 106 -10.09 10.34 -9.58
C ARG A 106 -9.05 11.45 -9.44
N GLN A 107 -9.39 12.69 -9.78
CA GLN A 107 -8.50 13.82 -9.54
C GLN A 107 -8.26 14.03 -8.05
N ASP A 108 -9.32 13.97 -7.24
CA ASP A 108 -9.22 14.08 -5.77
C ASP A 108 -8.33 12.96 -5.20
N ASP A 109 -8.53 11.72 -5.64
CA ASP A 109 -7.69 10.58 -5.24
C ASP A 109 -6.20 10.79 -5.60
N LEU A 110 -5.91 11.40 -6.75
CA LEU A 110 -4.55 11.71 -7.17
C LEU A 110 -3.94 12.89 -6.40
N LEU A 111 -4.76 13.90 -6.05
CA LEU A 111 -4.34 15.01 -5.20
C LEU A 111 -3.99 14.50 -3.80
N ASP A 112 -4.83 13.65 -3.20
CA ASP A 112 -4.56 13.06 -1.89
C ASP A 112 -3.32 12.17 -1.91
N TYR A 113 -3.13 11.38 -2.98
CA TYR A 113 -1.90 10.61 -3.17
C TYR A 113 -0.67 11.53 -3.25
N ASN A 114 -0.75 12.62 -4.01
CA ASN A 114 0.35 13.58 -4.14
C ASN A 114 0.67 14.31 -2.83
N ARG A 115 -0.33 14.49 -1.95
CA ARG A 115 -0.19 15.02 -0.59
C ARG A 115 0.29 13.96 0.42
N GLY A 116 0.44 12.70 0.01
CA GLY A 116 0.86 11.62 0.91
C GLY A 116 -0.22 11.16 1.88
N ASN A 117 -1.49 11.41 1.58
CA ASN A 117 -2.64 11.07 2.44
C ASN A 117 -3.36 9.78 2.00
N LYS A 118 -2.99 9.23 0.84
CA LYS A 118 -3.68 8.07 0.23
C LYS A 118 -2.68 7.15 -0.48
N ILE A 119 -2.84 5.85 -0.29
CA ILE A 119 -2.06 4.83 -1.01
C ILE A 119 -2.63 4.63 -2.41
N LEU A 120 -1.78 4.68 -3.42
CA LEU A 120 -2.18 4.31 -4.78
C LEU A 120 -1.94 2.81 -5.00
N ILE A 121 -3.00 2.06 -5.30
CA ILE A 121 -2.89 0.63 -5.61
C ILE A 121 -3.09 0.44 -7.10
N SER A 122 -2.10 -0.11 -7.80
CA SER A 122 -2.13 -0.19 -9.26
C SER A 122 -1.46 -1.45 -9.80
N LYS A 123 -1.78 -1.76 -11.05
CA LYS A 123 -0.99 -2.73 -11.83
C LYS A 123 0.30 -2.08 -12.30
N SER A 124 1.44 -2.73 -12.08
CA SER A 124 2.77 -2.23 -12.48
C SER A 124 2.80 -1.73 -13.92
N ARG A 125 2.35 -2.55 -14.87
CA ARG A 125 2.27 -2.19 -16.30
C ARG A 125 1.46 -0.93 -16.58
N ARG A 126 0.37 -0.68 -15.84
CA ARG A 126 -0.47 0.52 -16.05
C ARG A 126 0.12 1.75 -15.37
N PHE A 127 0.71 1.58 -14.18
CA PHE A 127 1.37 2.66 -13.46
C PHE A 127 2.49 3.26 -14.32
N PHE A 128 3.41 2.42 -14.81
CA PHE A 128 4.54 2.90 -15.62
C PHE A 128 4.15 3.41 -17.01
N LYS A 129 3.09 2.91 -17.63
CA LYS A 129 2.59 3.47 -18.91
C LYS A 129 2.05 4.90 -18.80
N ASN A 130 1.53 5.26 -17.63
CA ASN A 130 0.91 6.57 -17.40
C ASN A 130 1.87 7.57 -16.75
N GLN A 131 2.97 7.09 -16.15
CA GLN A 131 4.08 7.92 -15.70
C GLN A 131 4.99 8.17 -16.90
N ARG A 132 4.74 9.26 -17.64
CA ARG A 132 5.81 9.81 -18.48
C ARG A 132 6.86 10.31 -17.50
N PHE A 133 7.96 9.56 -17.35
CA PHE A 133 9.17 10.09 -16.75
C PHE A 133 9.71 11.13 -17.72
N SER A 134 9.30 12.38 -17.51
CA SER A 134 9.89 13.57 -18.13
C SER A 134 10.86 14.18 -17.12
#